data_AF-A0A172TBY2-F1
#
_entry.id   AF-A0A172TBY2-F1
#
_cell.length_a   1.000
_cell.length_b   1.000
_cell.length_c   1.000
_cell.angle_alpha   90.00
_cell.angle_beta   90.00
_cell.angle_gamma   90.00
#
_symmetry.space_group_name_H-M   'P 1'
#
loop_
_entity.id
_entity.type
_entity.pdbx_description
1 polymer ?
#
loop_
_entity_poly.entity_id
_entity_poly.type
_entity_poly.pdbx_seq_one_letter_code
_entity_poly.pdbx_strand_id
1 'polypeptide(L)'
;MNPASQHSAQTVQNQLRAIVDAARERRAEDVVVLDLTDVSSTLEYFIICTASAGLQLNAIQENVRQKAQESGLPRPSVEGPSERWLLLAFGGGIVVHIMTKDARDYYDLEGLWSDARKLEFLEAPRDPEANMTATTQAESAQAE
;
A
#
# COMPACT_ATOMS: atom_id res chain seq x y z
N MET A 1 -10.26 -1.45 -26.70
CA MET A 1 -10.09 -0.77 -25.39
C MET A 1 -10.18 0.73 -25.61
N ASN A 2 -11.09 1.43 -24.93
CA ASN A 2 -11.31 2.88 -25.09
C ASN A 2 -10.23 3.67 -24.31
N PRO A 3 -9.76 4.85 -24.77
CA PRO A 3 -8.73 5.63 -24.07
C PRO A 3 -9.18 6.08 -22.67
N ALA A 4 -10.48 6.35 -22.46
CA ALA A 4 -11.04 6.69 -21.15
C ALA A 4 -10.86 5.59 -20.08
N SER A 5 -10.93 4.31 -20.48
CA SER A 5 -10.77 3.17 -19.57
C SER A 5 -9.32 2.94 -19.14
N GLN A 6 -8.36 3.43 -19.93
CA GLN A 6 -6.92 3.34 -19.62
C GLN A 6 -6.50 4.44 -18.63
N HIS A 7 -7.08 5.64 -18.76
CA HIS A 7 -6.82 6.74 -17.85
C HIS A 7 -7.32 6.46 -16.42
N SER A 8 -8.48 5.81 -16.26
CA SER A 8 -9.00 5.45 -14.93
C SER A 8 -8.15 4.38 -14.23
N ALA A 9 -7.76 3.32 -14.94
CA ALA A 9 -6.92 2.25 -14.39
C ALA A 9 -5.53 2.77 -13.95
N GLN A 10 -4.90 3.64 -14.76
CA GLN A 10 -3.63 4.26 -14.39
C GLN A 10 -3.78 5.18 -13.17
N THR A 11 -4.91 5.87 -13.04
CA THR A 11 -5.18 6.75 -11.89
C THR A 11 -5.27 5.94 -10.60
N VAL A 12 -6.04 4.85 -10.59
CA VAL A 12 -6.16 3.97 -9.42
C VAL A 12 -4.80 3.36 -9.05
N GLN A 13 -4.02 2.88 -10.02
CA GLN A 13 -2.67 2.36 -9.76
C GLN A 13 -1.75 3.41 -9.11
N ASN A 14 -1.83 4.68 -9.53
CA ASN A 14 -1.06 5.77 -8.91
C ASN A 14 -1.53 6.05 -7.48
N GLN A 15 -2.83 5.99 -7.22
CA GLN A 15 -3.41 6.18 -5.88
C GLN A 15 -2.99 5.06 -4.92
N LEU A 16 -3.09 3.79 -5.35
CA LEU A 16 -2.64 2.64 -4.57
C LEU A 16 -1.14 2.75 -4.25
N ARG A 17 -0.32 3.11 -5.23
CA ARG A 17 1.13 3.33 -5.04
C ARG A 17 1.40 4.43 -4.02
N ALA A 18 0.71 5.57 -4.12
CA ALA A 18 0.87 6.68 -3.18
C ALA A 18 0.56 6.24 -1.74
N ILE A 19 -0.47 5.41 -1.53
CA ILE A 19 -0.81 4.85 -0.22
C ILE A 19 0.29 3.91 0.29
N VAL A 20 0.74 2.97 -0.54
CA VAL A 20 1.77 1.99 -0.17
C VAL A 20 3.08 2.68 0.19
N ASP A 21 3.53 3.62 -0.65
CA ASP A 21 4.76 4.36 -0.43
C ASP A 21 4.66 5.23 0.83
N ALA A 22 3.53 5.90 1.05
CA ALA A 22 3.29 6.68 2.26
C ALA A 22 3.31 5.83 3.54
N ALA A 23 2.82 4.59 3.49
CA ALA A 23 2.91 3.68 4.62
C ALA A 23 4.38 3.27 4.87
N ARG A 24 5.12 2.93 3.82
CA ARG A 24 6.54 2.54 3.89
C ARG A 24 7.46 3.68 4.34
N GLU A 25 7.18 4.93 3.96
CA GLU A 25 7.89 6.13 4.46
C GLU A 25 7.85 6.23 5.98
N ARG A 26 6.78 5.71 6.60
CA ARG A 26 6.61 5.64 8.06
C ARG A 26 6.98 4.27 8.62
N ARG A 27 7.75 3.49 7.85
CA ARG A 27 8.27 2.16 8.21
C ARG A 27 7.16 1.16 8.56
N ALA A 28 6.00 1.26 7.93
CA ALA A 28 5.00 0.21 8.03
C ALA A 28 5.56 -1.11 7.48
N GLU A 29 5.25 -2.19 8.17
CA GLU A 29 5.68 -3.55 7.83
C GLU A 29 4.57 -4.29 7.09
N ASP A 30 4.94 -5.33 6.33
CA ASP A 30 4.02 -6.26 5.67
C ASP A 30 2.89 -5.57 4.88
N VAL A 31 3.20 -4.51 4.14
CA VAL A 31 2.20 -3.77 3.36
C VAL A 31 1.69 -4.64 2.20
N VAL A 32 0.44 -5.07 2.29
CA VAL A 32 -0.22 -5.93 1.31
C VAL A 32 -1.38 -5.19 0.66
N VAL A 33 -1.53 -5.33 -0.65
CA VAL A 33 -2.67 -4.81 -1.40
C VAL A 33 -3.47 -5.98 -1.97
N LEU A 34 -4.76 -6.02 -1.66
CA LEU A 34 -5.72 -7.00 -2.17
C LEU A 34 -6.64 -6.32 -3.18
N ASP A 35 -6.81 -6.93 -4.34
CA ASP A 35 -7.78 -6.59 -5.38
C ASP A 35 -9.07 -7.37 -5.11
N LEU A 36 -10.10 -6.64 -4.67
CA LEU A 36 -11.41 -7.18 -4.32
C LEU A 36 -12.42 -7.05 -5.46
N THR A 37 -12.04 -6.51 -6.62
CA THR A 37 -12.97 -6.20 -7.72
C THR A 37 -13.73 -7.42 -8.25
N ASP A 38 -13.15 -8.62 -8.11
CA ASP A 38 -13.75 -9.89 -8.51
C ASP A 38 -14.55 -10.59 -7.38
N VAL A 39 -14.38 -10.16 -6.12
CA VAL A 39 -14.93 -10.85 -4.93
C VAL A 39 -15.85 -9.97 -4.06
N SER A 40 -15.93 -8.67 -4.33
CA SER A 40 -16.79 -7.73 -3.61
C SER A 40 -17.48 -6.76 -4.56
N SER A 41 -18.77 -6.52 -4.32
CA SER A 41 -19.57 -5.57 -5.11
C SER A 41 -19.46 -4.12 -4.65
N THR A 42 -18.79 -3.86 -3.52
CA THR A 42 -18.81 -2.55 -2.85
C THR A 42 -17.40 -2.03 -2.53
N LEU A 43 -16.44 -2.94 -2.37
CA LEU A 43 -15.05 -2.60 -2.05
C LEU A 43 -14.18 -3.07 -3.22
N GLU A 44 -13.26 -2.22 -3.65
CA GLU A 44 -12.40 -2.51 -4.79
C GLU A 44 -11.00 -2.92 -4.34
N TYR A 45 -10.44 -2.26 -3.32
CA TYR A 45 -9.08 -2.52 -2.87
C TYR A 45 -8.92 -2.42 -1.36
N PHE A 46 -8.25 -3.40 -0.78
CA PHE A 46 -7.76 -3.35 0.59
C PHE A 46 -6.26 -3.13 0.58
N ILE A 47 -5.80 -2.24 1.43
CA ILE A 47 -4.39 -2.09 1.78
C ILE A 47 -4.25 -2.39 3.25
N ILE A 48 -3.41 -3.36 3.61
CA ILE A 48 -3.22 -3.81 5.00
C ILE A 48 -1.77 -3.55 5.37
N CYS A 49 -1.56 -2.78 6.43
CA CYS A 49 -0.24 -2.35 6.90
C CYS A 49 -0.07 -2.69 8.38
N THR A 50 1.10 -3.21 8.75
CA THR A 50 1.47 -3.47 10.15
C THR A 50 2.21 -2.26 10.74
N ALA A 51 1.82 -1.85 11.94
CA ALA A 51 2.49 -0.88 12.78
C ALA A 51 3.03 -1.56 14.05
N SER A 52 4.21 -1.15 14.50
CA SER A 52 4.83 -1.66 15.73
C SER A 52 4.13 -1.17 17.02
N ALA A 53 3.50 0.00 16.99
CA ALA A 53 2.82 0.59 18.13
C ALA A 53 1.81 1.67 17.71
N GLY A 54 0.92 2.07 18.64
CA GLY A 54 -0.09 3.10 18.42
C GLY A 54 0.47 4.44 17.92
N LEU A 55 1.65 4.86 18.39
CA LEU A 55 2.30 6.08 17.90
C LEU A 55 2.68 5.98 16.41
N GLN A 56 3.25 4.84 15.99
CA GLN A 56 3.58 4.62 14.59
C GLN A 56 2.31 4.50 13.74
N LEU A 57 1.29 3.83 14.25
CA LEU A 57 -0.02 3.72 13.59
C LEU A 57 -0.61 5.10 13.27
N ASN A 58 -0.59 6.04 14.23
CA ASN A 58 -1.03 7.42 13.99
C ASN A 58 -0.14 8.15 12.98
N ALA A 59 1.18 7.91 12.99
CA ALA A 59 2.09 8.50 12.02
C ALA A 59 1.84 7.99 10.59
N ILE A 60 1.60 6.68 10.43
CA ILE A 60 1.22 6.05 9.16
C ILE A 60 -0.11 6.63 8.68
N GLN A 61 -1.11 6.69 9.56
CA GLN A 61 -2.44 7.24 9.25
C GLN A 61 -2.34 8.63 8.64
N GLU A 62 -1.62 9.54 9.30
CA GLU A 62 -1.51 10.92 8.86
C GLU A 62 -0.76 11.04 7.52
N ASN A 63 0.33 10.28 7.36
CA ASN A 63 1.11 10.30 6.12
C ASN A 63 0.31 9.74 4.94
N VAL A 64 -0.37 8.60 5.13
CA VAL A 64 -1.26 8.00 4.12
C VAL A 64 -2.38 8.96 3.76
N ARG A 65 -3.03 9.57 4.76
CA ARG A 65 -4.08 10.58 4.54
C ARG A 65 -3.58 11.72 3.66
N GLN A 66 -2.40 12.28 3.96
CA GLN A 66 -1.83 13.38 3.19
C GLN A 66 -1.50 12.95 1.75
N LYS A 67 -0.72 11.88 1.57
CA LYS A 67 -0.25 11.43 0.26
C LYS A 67 -1.37 10.92 -0.65
N ALA A 68 -2.37 10.26 -0.08
CA ALA A 68 -3.57 9.86 -0.82
C ALA A 68 -4.32 11.09 -1.37
N GLN A 69 -4.49 12.15 -0.57
CA GLN A 69 -5.13 13.38 -1.05
C GLN A 69 -4.31 14.09 -2.13
N GLU A 70 -2.97 14.10 -2.01
CA GLU A 70 -2.07 14.62 -3.05
C GLU A 70 -2.22 13.83 -4.38
N SER A 71 -2.59 12.54 -4.32
CA SER A 71 -2.89 11.70 -5.49
C SER A 71 -4.31 11.86 -6.06
N GLY A 72 -5.12 12.76 -5.49
CA GLY A 72 -6.48 13.05 -5.94
C GLY A 72 -7.58 12.24 -5.26
N LEU A 73 -7.28 11.44 -4.23
CA LEU A 73 -8.31 10.82 -3.41
C LEU A 73 -8.99 11.85 -2.49
N PRO A 74 -10.28 11.66 -2.16
CA PRO A 74 -10.95 12.51 -1.18
C PRO A 74 -10.34 12.34 0.22
N ARG A 75 -10.64 13.26 1.14
CA ARG A 75 -10.33 13.06 2.54
C ARG A 75 -11.03 11.78 3.05
N PRO A 76 -10.31 10.83 3.66
CA PRO A 76 -10.92 9.59 4.15
C PRO A 76 -11.75 9.83 5.41
N SER A 77 -12.76 9.00 5.63
CA SER A 77 -13.29 8.80 6.98
C SER A 77 -12.31 7.96 7.79
N VAL A 78 -12.30 8.18 9.11
CA VAL A 78 -11.51 7.39 10.05
C VAL A 78 -12.48 6.59 10.90
N GLU A 79 -12.35 5.26 10.87
CA GLU A 79 -13.21 4.35 11.62
C GLU A 79 -12.41 3.52 12.62
N GLY A 80 -13.05 3.25 13.77
CA GLY A 80 -12.49 2.45 14.86
C GLY A 80 -11.14 2.93 15.40
N PRO A 81 -10.89 4.25 15.61
CA PRO A 81 -9.57 4.71 16.05
C PRO A 81 -9.19 4.11 17.40
N SER A 82 -8.15 3.28 17.40
CA SER A 82 -7.56 2.68 18.59
C SER A 82 -6.05 2.57 18.43
N GLU A 83 -5.34 2.26 19.51
CA GLU A 83 -3.89 2.01 19.43
C GLU A 83 -3.52 0.71 18.72
N ARG A 84 -4.51 -0.16 18.43
CA ARG A 84 -4.30 -1.49 17.83
C ARG A 84 -4.75 -1.60 16.38
N TRP A 85 -5.78 -0.85 15.99
CA TRP A 85 -6.35 -0.89 14.65
C TRP A 85 -7.07 0.41 14.38
N LEU A 86 -6.90 0.95 13.17
CA LEU A 86 -7.82 1.89 12.57
C LEU A 86 -8.01 1.61 11.08
N LEU A 87 -9.07 2.20 10.53
CA LEU A 87 -9.42 2.11 9.13
C LEU A 87 -9.54 3.49 8.50
N LEU A 88 -8.94 3.66 7.32
CA LEU A 88 -9.15 4.80 6.44
C LEU A 88 -9.99 4.36 5.25
N ALA A 89 -11.23 4.81 5.16
CA ALA A 89 -12.07 4.55 4.00
C ALA A 89 -12.05 5.76 3.07
N PHE A 90 -11.53 5.55 1.87
CA PHE A 90 -11.57 6.52 0.78
C PHE A 90 -12.81 6.26 -0.08
N GLY A 91 -13.43 7.32 -0.57
CA GLY A 91 -14.46 7.18 -1.62
C GLY A 91 -13.86 6.47 -2.85
N GLY A 92 -14.67 5.66 -3.54
CA GLY A 92 -14.20 4.86 -4.68
C GLY A 92 -13.64 3.48 -4.30
N GLY A 93 -14.08 2.88 -3.18
CA GLY A 93 -13.83 1.47 -2.88
C GLY A 93 -12.44 1.12 -2.34
N ILE A 94 -11.58 2.11 -2.05
CA ILE A 94 -10.24 1.90 -1.48
C ILE A 94 -10.29 2.04 0.04
N VAL A 95 -9.79 1.02 0.75
CA VAL A 95 -9.78 0.98 2.21
C VAL A 95 -8.42 0.58 2.75
N VAL A 96 -7.87 1.38 3.66
CA VAL A 96 -6.56 1.13 4.29
C VAL A 96 -6.75 0.72 5.74
N HIS A 97 -6.21 -0.44 6.08
CA HIS A 97 -6.20 -1.03 7.41
C HIS A 97 -4.81 -0.86 8.00
N ILE A 98 -4.71 -0.13 9.11
CA ILE A 98 -3.45 0.05 9.84
C ILE A 98 -3.61 -0.65 11.18
N MET A 99 -2.86 -1.72 11.38
CA MET A 99 -3.05 -2.65 12.50
C MET A 99 -1.73 -2.89 13.22
N THR A 100 -1.77 -3.13 14.53
CA THR A 100 -0.65 -3.77 15.21
C THR A 100 -0.55 -5.23 14.81
N LYS A 101 0.64 -5.83 14.98
CA LYS A 101 0.86 -7.24 14.67
C LYS A 101 -0.17 -8.15 15.35
N ASP A 102 -0.38 -7.98 16.65
CA ASP A 102 -1.37 -8.78 17.41
C ASP A 102 -2.79 -8.64 16.87
N ALA A 103 -3.18 -7.44 16.41
CA ALA A 103 -4.48 -7.23 15.81
C ALA A 103 -4.58 -7.92 14.45
N ARG A 104 -3.55 -7.79 13.60
CA ARG A 104 -3.52 -8.44 12.28
C ARG A 104 -3.60 -9.97 12.41
N ASP A 105 -2.84 -10.54 13.33
CA ASP A 105 -2.83 -11.99 13.60
C ASP A 105 -4.20 -12.47 14.16
N TYR A 106 -4.88 -11.64 14.97
CA TYR A 106 -6.21 -11.98 15.52
C TYR A 106 -7.34 -11.91 14.48
N TYR A 107 -7.34 -10.87 13.64
CA TYR A 107 -8.43 -10.65 12.67
C TYR A 107 -8.23 -11.37 11.34
N ASP A 108 -7.00 -11.72 10.99
CA ASP A 108 -6.60 -12.48 9.78
C ASP A 108 -7.39 -12.07 8.52
N LEU A 109 -7.37 -10.77 8.22
CA LEU A 109 -8.10 -10.24 7.06
C LEU A 109 -7.57 -10.81 5.75
N GLU A 110 -6.29 -11.17 5.69
CA GLU A 110 -5.69 -11.81 4.53
C GLU A 110 -6.21 -13.23 4.32
N GLY A 111 -6.44 -13.99 5.40
CA GLY A 111 -7.12 -15.28 5.35
C GLY A 111 -8.60 -15.15 4.95
N LEU A 112 -9.30 -14.16 5.53
CA LEU A 112 -10.72 -13.88 5.20
C LEU A 112 -10.93 -13.54 3.72
N TRP A 113 -9.99 -12.81 3.13
CA TRP A 113 -10.01 -12.40 1.72
C TRP A 113 -9.00 -13.18 0.89
N SER A 114 -8.79 -14.46 1.21
CA SER A 114 -7.79 -15.32 0.53
C SER A 114 -8.06 -15.55 -0.96
N ASP A 115 -9.32 -15.41 -1.39
CA ASP A 115 -9.71 -15.47 -2.81
C ASP A 115 -9.38 -14.17 -3.59
N ALA A 116 -9.00 -13.09 -2.91
CA ALA A 116 -8.64 -11.82 -3.54
C ALA A 116 -7.22 -11.89 -4.15
N ARG A 117 -7.03 -11.27 -5.31
CA ARG A 117 -5.70 -11.19 -5.95
C ARG A 117 -4.80 -10.27 -5.14
N LYS A 118 -3.57 -10.69 -4.85
CA LYS A 118 -2.54 -9.82 -4.27
C LYS A 118 -1.89 -8.98 -5.37
N LEU A 119 -1.75 -7.68 -5.15
CA LEU A 119 -1.06 -6.76 -6.06
C LEU A 119 0.33 -6.43 -5.53
N GLU A 120 1.34 -6.58 -6.38
CA GLU A 120 2.74 -6.34 -6.03
C GLU A 120 3.15 -4.89 -6.28
N PHE A 121 3.65 -4.23 -5.23
CA PHE A 121 4.24 -2.90 -5.30
C PHE A 121 5.71 -3.00 -4.91
N LEU A 122 6.58 -3.19 -5.90
CA LEU A 122 8.03 -3.21 -5.69
C LEU A 122 8.49 -1.90 -5.08
N GLU A 123 9.39 -1.97 -4.09
CA GLU A 123 10.05 -0.78 -3.55
C GLU A 123 10.80 -0.07 -4.68
N ALA A 124 10.58 1.23 -4.82
CA ALA A 124 11.46 2.03 -5.66
C ALA A 124 12.88 1.96 -5.07
N PRO A 125 13.93 1.80 -5.90
CA PRO A 125 15.31 1.76 -5.42
C PRO A 125 15.57 2.97 -4.52
N ARG A 126 15.97 2.72 -3.27
CA ARG A 126 16.23 3.80 -2.29
C ARG A 126 17.34 4.75 -2.75
N ASP A 127 18.22 4.31 -3.66
CA ASP A 127 19.31 5.10 -4.23
C ASP A 127 19.59 4.70 -5.70
N PRO A 128 19.53 5.60 -6.69
CA PRO A 128 19.90 5.29 -8.08
C PRO A 128 21.41 5.08 -8.29
N GLU A 129 22.27 5.55 -7.38
CA GLU A 129 23.74 5.43 -7.50
C GLU A 129 24.31 4.08 -7.04
N ALA A 130 23.60 3.34 -6.18
CA ALA A 130 24.11 2.09 -5.60
C ALA A 130 24.21 0.93 -6.62
N ASN A 131 23.52 1.02 -7.76
CA ASN A 131 23.53 -0.02 -8.80
C ASN A 131 24.48 0.26 -9.97
N MET A 132 25.11 1.45 -10.04
CA MET A 132 26.17 1.71 -11.05
C MET A 132 27.49 1.00 -10.71
N THR A 133 27.74 0.73 -9.43
CA THR A 133 28.91 -0.04 -8.98
C THR A 133 28.74 -1.56 -9.15
N ALA A 134 27.51 -2.07 -9.11
CA ALA A 134 27.24 -3.50 -9.29
C ALA A 134 27.31 -3.96 -10.75
N THR A 135 26.92 -3.12 -11.72
CA THR A 135 27.00 -3.48 -13.15
C THR A 135 28.42 -3.37 -13.72
N THR A 136 29.26 -2.48 -13.17
CA THR A 136 30.62 -2.26 -13.72
C THR A 136 31.63 -3.35 -13.30
N GLN A 137 31.39 -4.11 -12.23
CA GLN A 137 32.28 -5.22 -11.82
C GLN A 137 31.92 -6.59 -12.45
N ALA A 138 30.76 -6.73 -13.08
CA ALA A 138 30.36 -7.99 -13.72
C ALA A 138 30.94 -8.15 -15.14
N GLU A 139 31.31 -7.05 -15.82
CA GLU A 139 31.86 -7.09 -17.20
C GLU A 139 33.39 -7.23 -17.26
N SER A 140 34.13 -7.01 -16.15
CA SER A 140 35.60 -7.17 -16.13
C SER A 140 36.08 -8.58 -15.77
N ALA A 141 35.18 -9.53 -15.48
CA ALA A 141 35.52 -10.91 -15.12
C ALA A 141 35.37 -11.93 -16.28
N GLN A 142 35.07 -11.48 -17.51
CA GLN A 142 34.98 -12.34 -18.71
C GLN A 142 36.07 -12.05 -19.76
N ALA A 143 37.11 -11.31 -19.39
CA ALA A 143 38.24 -11.05 -20.26
C ALA A 143 39.57 -11.30 -19.54
N GLU A 144 39.80 -12.53 -19.09
CA GLU A 144 41.13 -13.12 -18.89
C GLU A 144 41.08 -14.64 -19.05
#